data_AF-A0A7C5HEN8-F1
#
_entry.id   AF-A0A7C5HEN8-F1
#
_cell.length_a   1.000
_cell.length_b   1.000
_cell.length_c   1.000
_cell.angle_alpha   90.00
_cell.angle_beta   90.00
_cell.angle_gamma   90.00
#
_symmetry.space_group_name_H-M   'P 1'
#
loop_
_entity.id
_entity.type
_entity.pdbx_description
1 polymer ?
#
loop_
_entity_poly.entity_id
_entity_poly.type
_entity_poly.pdbx_seq_one_letter_code
_entity_poly.pdbx_strand_id
1 'polypeptide(L)'
;MRVDTRLNYFLAGIFTAALFLPFMDGVVALSIALLLFIYLTVVVSLHFRKKKNEKRNRLTLKKNKEHKVFEKITKKRAVEKERKHETINNQVARIQELWDLSQDQQKTFVRFIEKRAYTDLYTKMTASLLPQLIKMIEICLEQNKTGCKREVQRRINELTKIMKTEINRVSAKKKG
;
A
#
# COMPACT_ATOMS: atom_id res chain seq x y z
N MET A 1 -8.93 2.43 12.27
CA MET A 1 -9.05 2.89 13.67
C MET A 1 -7.76 2.51 14.37
N ARG A 2 -6.92 3.47 14.77
CA ARG A 2 -5.74 3.18 15.60
C ARG A 2 -6.25 3.05 17.04
N VAL A 3 -6.15 1.86 17.60
CA VAL A 3 -6.51 1.61 19.00
C VAL A 3 -5.46 2.31 19.86
N ASP A 4 -5.89 3.22 20.75
CA ASP A 4 -4.99 3.98 21.61
C ASP A 4 -4.35 3.05 22.65
N THR A 5 -3.12 2.60 22.37
CA THR A 5 -2.38 1.62 23.17
C THR A 5 -2.27 2.03 24.65
N ARG A 6 -2.23 3.34 24.93
CA ARG A 6 -2.14 3.89 26.29
C ARG A 6 -3.39 3.63 27.14
N LEU A 7 -4.58 3.66 26.55
CA LEU A 7 -5.83 3.37 27.28
C LEU A 7 -5.94 1.88 27.60
N ASN A 8 -5.46 1.01 26.72
CA ASN A 8 -5.45 -0.43 26.95
C ASN A 8 -4.48 -0.84 28.06
N TYR A 9 -3.26 -0.30 28.09
CA TYR A 9 -2.33 -0.54 29.19
C TYR A 9 -2.88 -0.03 30.54
N PHE A 10 -3.61 1.08 30.52
CA PHE A 10 -4.26 1.63 31.72
C PHE A 10 -5.38 0.72 32.24
N LEU A 11 -6.29 0.27 31.38
CA LEU A 11 -7.36 -0.67 31.75
C LEU A 11 -6.81 -2.01 32.23
N ALA A 12 -5.72 -2.50 31.61
CA ALA A 12 -5.04 -3.71 32.06
C ALA A 12 -4.44 -3.53 33.48
N GLY A 13 -3.86 -2.37 33.79
CA GLY A 13 -3.34 -2.06 35.13
C GLY A 13 -4.41 -1.95 36.21
N ILE A 14 -5.59 -1.42 35.87
CA ILE A 14 -6.74 -1.40 36.80
C ILE A 14 -7.28 -2.81 37.02
N PHE A 15 -7.37 -3.61 35.96
CA PHE A 15 -7.83 -4.99 36.05
C PHE A 15 -6.90 -5.84 36.92
N THR A 16 -5.58 -5.71 36.78
CA THR A 16 -4.63 -6.40 37.66
C THR A 16 -4.75 -5.90 39.10
N ALA A 17 -4.84 -4.59 39.34
CA ALA A 17 -5.04 -4.05 40.69
C ALA A 17 -6.33 -4.55 41.36
N ALA A 18 -7.41 -4.71 40.59
CA ALA A 18 -8.69 -5.25 41.07
C ALA A 18 -8.60 -6.72 41.51
N LEU A 19 -7.72 -7.52 40.90
CA LEU A 19 -7.51 -8.92 41.29
C LEU A 19 -6.75 -9.07 42.62
N PHE A 20 -5.92 -8.09 43.00
CA PHE A 20 -5.16 -8.11 44.25
C PHE A 20 -5.85 -7.41 45.43
N LEU A 21 -6.83 -6.55 45.16
CA LEU A 21 -7.65 -5.84 46.16
C LEU A 21 -8.30 -6.74 47.24
N PRO A 22 -8.83 -7.95 46.97
CA PRO A 22 -9.45 -8.78 47.99
C PRO A 22 -8.46 -9.46 48.96
N PHE A 23 -7.15 -9.40 48.70
CA PHE A 23 -6.10 -9.96 49.56
C PHE A 23 -5.46 -8.93 50.50
N MET A 24 -5.96 -7.70 50.50
CA MET A 24 -5.44 -6.59 51.28
C MET A 24 -6.38 -6.25 52.44
N ASP A 25 -5.82 -5.78 53.55
CA ASP A 25 -6.56 -5.40 54.75
C ASP A 25 -7.61 -4.32 54.44
N GLY A 26 -8.80 -4.41 55.05
CA GLY A 26 -10.02 -3.72 54.57
C GLY A 26 -9.90 -2.20 54.45
N VAL A 27 -9.13 -1.55 55.33
CA VAL A 27 -8.89 -0.10 55.31
C VAL A 27 -7.92 0.30 54.17
N VAL A 28 -6.93 -0.56 53.90
CA VAL A 28 -5.94 -0.37 52.82
C VAL A 28 -6.60 -0.61 51.46
N ALA A 29 -7.44 -1.62 51.34
CA ALA A 29 -8.23 -1.87 50.14
C ALA A 29 -9.17 -0.69 49.81
N LEU A 30 -9.85 -0.12 50.81
CA LEU A 30 -10.77 1.01 50.61
C LEU A 30 -10.04 2.28 50.14
N SER A 31 -8.89 2.60 50.73
CA SER A 31 -8.08 3.77 50.36
C SER A 31 -7.48 3.63 48.95
N ILE A 32 -7.00 2.44 48.58
CA ILE A 32 -6.52 2.15 47.22
C ILE A 32 -7.66 2.23 46.20
N ALA A 33 -8.83 1.67 46.51
CA ALA A 33 -9.99 1.73 45.62
C ALA A 33 -10.45 3.18 45.37
N LEU A 34 -10.42 4.02 46.40
CA LEU A 34 -10.80 5.43 46.28
C LEU A 34 -9.81 6.23 45.43
N LEU A 35 -8.50 5.96 45.58
CA LEU A 35 -7.47 6.55 44.72
C LEU A 35 -7.59 6.10 43.26
N LEU A 36 -7.83 4.81 43.01
CA LEU A 36 -8.06 4.28 41.66
C LEU A 36 -9.30 4.89 41.02
N PHE A 37 -10.37 5.10 41.78
CA PHE A 37 -11.59 5.74 41.29
C PHE A 37 -11.35 7.20 40.89
N ILE A 38 -10.68 7.99 41.74
CA ILE A 38 -10.30 9.37 41.42
C ILE A 38 -9.40 9.40 40.18
N TYR A 39 -8.40 8.52 40.11
CA TYR A 39 -7.49 8.46 38.96
C TYR A 39 -8.21 8.08 37.66
N LEU A 40 -9.13 7.10 37.71
CA LEU A 40 -9.97 6.72 36.57
C LEU A 40 -10.80 7.90 36.05
N THR A 41 -11.48 8.63 36.93
CA THR A 41 -12.32 9.77 36.53
C THR A 41 -11.52 10.87 35.84
N VAL A 42 -10.29 11.14 36.32
CA VAL A 42 -9.38 12.11 35.71
C VAL A 42 -8.87 11.64 34.34
N VAL A 43 -8.44 10.39 34.20
CA VAL A 43 -7.94 9.86 32.92
C VAL A 43 -9.04 9.82 31.86
N VAL A 44 -10.24 9.36 32.24
CA VAL A 44 -11.38 9.31 31.33
C VAL A 44 -11.82 10.72 30.90
N SER A 45 -11.91 11.66 31.84
CA SER A 45 -12.29 13.06 31.52
C SER A 45 -11.27 13.74 30.61
N LEU A 46 -9.96 13.55 30.85
CA LEU A 46 -8.89 14.04 29.97
C LEU A 46 -8.96 13.42 28.57
N HIS A 47 -9.22 12.11 28.47
CA HIS A 47 -9.37 11.42 27.19
C HIS A 47 -10.58 11.96 26.40
N PHE A 48 -11.73 12.14 27.04
CA PHE A 48 -12.90 12.74 26.40
C PHE A 48 -12.66 14.20 25.98
N ARG A 49 -11.96 14.99 26.80
CA ARG A 49 -11.60 16.38 26.49
C ARG A 49 -10.64 16.46 25.29
N LYS A 50 -9.63 15.59 25.23
CA LYS A 50 -8.70 15.48 24.09
C LYS A 50 -9.43 15.08 22.81
N LYS A 51 -10.31 14.08 22.87
CA LYS A 51 -11.12 13.63 21.72
C LYS A 51 -12.10 14.71 21.23
N LYS A 52 -12.66 15.51 22.14
CA LYS A 52 -13.52 16.66 21.80
C LYS A 52 -12.71 17.79 21.13
N ASN A 53 -11.52 18.08 21.63
CA ASN A 53 -10.63 19.08 21.05
C ASN A 53 -10.08 18.65 19.68
N GLU A 54 -9.74 17.38 19.48
CA GLU A 54 -9.35 16.85 18.17
C GLU A 54 -10.49 16.94 17.14
N LYS A 55 -11.74 16.71 17.56
CA LYS A 55 -12.92 16.91 16.70
C LYS A 55 -13.15 18.39 16.39
N ARG A 56 -12.90 19.30 17.35
CA ARG A 56 -13.10 20.75 17.18
C ARG A 56 -11.98 21.40 16.34
N ASN A 57 -10.76 20.87 16.42
CA ASN A 57 -9.59 21.34 15.68
C ASN A 57 -9.44 20.70 14.29
N ARG A 58 -10.28 19.73 13.92
CA ARG A 58 -10.48 19.40 12.50
C ARG A 58 -11.23 20.56 11.87
N LEU A 59 -10.47 21.55 11.40
CA LEU A 59 -10.93 22.56 10.45
C LEU A 59 -11.81 21.86 9.42
N THR A 60 -13.12 22.04 9.55
CA THR A 60 -14.08 21.64 8.53
C THR A 60 -13.84 22.58 7.36
N LEU A 61 -12.88 22.22 6.51
CA LEU A 61 -12.70 22.83 5.19
C LEU A 61 -14.07 22.77 4.51
N LYS A 62 -14.73 23.92 4.41
CA LYS A 62 -16.02 24.08 3.74
C LYS A 62 -15.79 23.56 2.31
N LYS A 63 -16.33 22.36 1.99
CA LYS A 63 -16.10 21.70 0.70
C LYS A 63 -16.68 22.58 -0.42
N ASN A 64 -15.85 23.44 -0.99
CA ASN A 64 -16.24 24.29 -2.11
C ASN A 64 -16.55 23.41 -3.34
N LYS A 65 -17.36 23.91 -4.30
CA LYS A 65 -17.74 23.12 -5.50
C LYS A 65 -16.51 22.57 -6.24
N GLU A 66 -15.43 23.35 -6.29
CA GLU A 66 -14.14 22.98 -6.87
C GLU A 66 -13.46 21.80 -6.16
N HIS A 67 -13.53 21.72 -4.83
CA HIS A 67 -13.03 20.56 -4.09
C HIS A 67 -13.81 19.28 -4.41
N LYS A 68 -15.13 19.37 -4.64
CA LYS A 68 -15.92 18.20 -5.06
C LYS A 68 -15.56 17.76 -6.48
N VAL A 69 -15.27 18.70 -7.39
CA VAL A 69 -14.80 18.40 -8.75
C VAL A 69 -13.41 17.76 -8.71
N PHE A 70 -12.48 18.33 -7.94
CA PHE A 70 -11.15 17.77 -7.76
C PHE A 70 -11.23 16.37 -7.15
N GLU A 71 -12.03 16.17 -6.10
CA GLU A 71 -12.25 14.85 -5.46
C GLU A 71 -12.79 13.82 -6.47
N LYS A 72 -13.73 14.20 -7.35
CA LYS A 72 -14.24 13.33 -8.42
C LYS A 72 -13.15 13.00 -9.45
N ILE A 73 -12.34 13.97 -9.87
CA ILE A 73 -11.23 13.76 -10.81
C ILE A 73 -10.18 12.84 -10.19
N THR A 74 -9.81 13.06 -8.92
CA THR A 74 -8.85 12.20 -8.21
C THR A 74 -9.37 10.78 -8.09
N LYS A 75 -10.66 10.59 -7.76
CA LYS A 75 -11.28 9.25 -7.72
C LYS A 75 -11.28 8.57 -9.08
N LYS A 76 -11.69 9.25 -10.15
CA LYS A 76 -11.65 8.70 -11.52
C LYS A 76 -10.23 8.28 -11.91
N ARG A 77 -9.25 9.14 -11.64
CA ARG A 77 -7.82 8.84 -11.90
C ARG A 77 -7.35 7.64 -11.10
N ALA A 78 -7.78 7.48 -9.85
CA ALA A 78 -7.41 6.32 -9.02
C ALA A 78 -7.96 5.00 -9.58
N VAL A 79 -9.23 4.98 -10.00
CA VAL A 79 -9.86 3.80 -10.60
C VAL A 79 -9.18 3.42 -11.92
N GLU A 80 -8.93 4.40 -12.80
CA GLU A 80 -8.23 4.17 -14.07
C GLU A 80 -6.81 3.62 -13.83
N LYS A 81 -6.16 4.12 -12.79
CA LYS A 81 -4.84 3.69 -12.34
C LYS A 81 -4.84 2.23 -11.88
N GLU A 82 -5.86 1.81 -11.13
CA GLU A 82 -6.02 0.44 -10.66
C GLU A 82 -6.25 -0.51 -11.84
N ARG A 83 -7.14 -0.16 -12.76
CA ARG A 83 -7.38 -0.92 -14.00
C ARG A 83 -6.12 -1.10 -14.85
N LYS A 84 -5.31 -0.05 -14.98
CA LYS A 84 -4.02 -0.12 -15.71
C LYS A 84 -3.04 -1.07 -15.03
N HIS A 85 -3.06 -1.11 -13.69
CA HIS A 85 -2.21 -2.02 -12.93
C HIS A 85 -2.62 -3.48 -13.09
N GLU A 86 -3.91 -3.75 -12.99
CA GLU A 86 -4.48 -5.08 -13.26
C GLU A 86 -4.16 -5.54 -14.69
N THR A 87 -4.32 -4.65 -15.68
CA THR A 87 -4.02 -4.94 -17.08
C THR A 87 -2.55 -5.36 -17.28
N ILE A 88 -1.61 -4.62 -16.72
CA ILE A 88 -0.18 -4.96 -16.80
C ILE A 88 0.11 -6.29 -16.12
N ASN A 89 -0.46 -6.55 -14.94
CA ASN A 89 -0.27 -7.81 -14.23
C ASN A 89 -0.74 -8.99 -15.07
N ASN A 90 -1.92 -8.87 -15.67
CA ASN A 90 -2.48 -9.90 -16.55
C ASN A 90 -1.60 -10.12 -17.79
N GLN A 91 -1.10 -9.04 -18.40
CA GLN A 91 -0.19 -9.13 -19.55
C GLN A 91 1.14 -9.80 -19.19
N VAL A 92 1.73 -9.48 -18.04
CA VAL A 92 2.98 -10.12 -17.60
C VAL A 92 2.76 -11.59 -17.23
N ALA A 93 1.64 -11.92 -16.58
CA ALA A 93 1.26 -13.30 -16.31
C ALA A 93 1.12 -14.09 -17.61
N ARG A 94 0.45 -13.51 -18.63
CA ARG A 94 0.33 -14.14 -19.95
C ARG A 94 1.69 -14.37 -20.62
N ILE A 95 2.62 -13.44 -20.50
CA ILE A 95 3.99 -13.63 -21.02
C ILE A 95 4.68 -14.80 -20.29
N GLN A 96 4.51 -14.93 -18.97
CA GLN A 96 5.08 -16.03 -18.19
C GLN A 96 4.48 -17.39 -18.56
N GLU A 97 3.18 -17.42 -18.90
CA GLU A 97 2.52 -18.65 -19.38
C GLU A 97 3.05 -19.06 -20.76
N LEU A 98 3.22 -18.10 -21.67
CA LEU A 98 3.61 -18.38 -23.05
C LEU A 98 5.12 -18.53 -23.22
N TRP A 99 5.93 -17.98 -22.31
CA TRP A 99 7.37 -17.90 -22.42
C TRP A 99 8.06 -18.03 -21.08
N ASP A 100 9.04 -18.94 -21.01
CA ASP A 100 9.81 -19.18 -19.80
C ASP A 100 10.81 -18.04 -19.56
N LEU A 101 10.41 -17.09 -18.71
CA LEU A 101 11.24 -15.95 -18.32
C LEU A 101 12.31 -16.40 -17.33
N SER A 102 13.54 -15.91 -17.49
CA SER A 102 14.57 -16.14 -16.48
C SER A 102 14.19 -15.48 -15.15
N GLN A 103 14.70 -16.01 -14.04
CA GLN A 103 14.42 -15.44 -12.72
C GLN A 103 14.77 -13.95 -12.61
N ASP A 104 15.82 -13.50 -13.30
CA ASP A 104 16.22 -12.09 -13.33
C ASP A 104 15.23 -11.21 -14.11
N GLN A 105 14.71 -11.72 -15.24
CA GLN A 105 13.65 -11.05 -16.00
C GLN A 105 12.38 -10.94 -15.15
N GLN A 106 11.93 -12.06 -14.57
CA GLN A 106 10.74 -12.09 -13.72
C GLN A 106 10.84 -11.12 -12.54
N LYS A 107 11.96 -11.13 -11.80
CA LYS A 107 12.23 -10.16 -10.72
C LYS A 107 12.21 -8.72 -11.21
N THR A 108 12.71 -8.46 -12.41
CA THR A 108 12.70 -7.10 -12.99
C THR A 108 11.29 -6.64 -13.31
N PHE A 109 10.47 -7.48 -13.93
CA PHE A 109 9.06 -7.17 -14.21
C PHE A 109 8.28 -6.88 -12.92
N VAL A 110 8.37 -7.77 -11.94
CA VAL A 110 7.70 -7.59 -10.63
C VAL A 110 8.16 -6.30 -9.96
N ARG A 111 9.48 -6.09 -9.85
CA ARG A 111 10.03 -4.88 -9.23
C ARG A 111 9.66 -3.61 -9.99
N PHE A 112 9.55 -3.66 -11.32
CA PHE A 112 9.12 -2.52 -12.14
C PHE A 112 7.68 -2.15 -11.82
N ILE A 113 6.79 -3.14 -11.79
CA ILE A 113 5.35 -2.99 -11.48
C ILE A 113 5.14 -2.45 -10.06
N GLU A 114 5.81 -3.06 -9.06
CA GLU A 114 5.70 -2.67 -7.65
C GLU A 114 6.25 -1.27 -7.39
N LYS A 115 7.44 -0.98 -7.91
CA LYS A 115 8.10 0.30 -7.63
C LYS A 115 7.50 1.44 -8.42
N ARG A 116 6.90 1.16 -9.58
CA ARG A 116 6.37 2.18 -10.49
C ARG A 116 5.20 1.69 -11.29
N ALA A 117 4.03 2.07 -10.81
CA ALA A 117 3.02 2.59 -11.72
C ALA A 117 3.27 4.10 -11.93
N TYR A 118 2.91 4.65 -13.10
CA TYR A 118 2.87 6.10 -13.44
C TYR A 118 4.12 6.81 -14.00
N THR A 119 5.12 6.10 -14.54
CA THR A 119 6.05 6.74 -15.50
C THR A 119 5.47 6.72 -16.91
N ASP A 120 5.96 7.58 -17.80
CA ASP A 120 5.61 7.53 -19.22
C ASP A 120 5.86 6.13 -19.82
N LEU A 121 6.95 5.48 -19.39
CA LEU A 121 7.25 4.09 -19.74
C LEU A 121 6.14 3.11 -19.30
N TYR A 122 5.55 3.30 -18.11
CA TYR A 122 4.47 2.45 -17.62
C TYR A 122 3.20 2.56 -18.48
N THR A 123 2.89 3.78 -18.94
CA THR A 123 1.77 3.99 -19.87
C THR A 123 2.05 3.33 -21.22
N LYS A 124 3.26 3.51 -21.77
CA LYS A 124 3.69 2.88 -23.04
C LYS A 124 3.72 1.35 -22.97
N MET A 125 4.09 0.81 -21.82
CA MET A 125 4.05 -0.62 -21.52
C MET A 125 2.64 -1.20 -21.67
N THR A 126 1.67 -0.59 -20.99
CA THR A 126 0.27 -1.06 -21.00
C THR A 126 -0.35 -0.93 -22.39
N ALA A 127 -0.06 0.17 -23.08
CA ALA A 127 -0.74 0.52 -24.33
C ALA A 127 -0.14 -0.17 -25.57
N SER A 128 1.13 -0.56 -25.53
CA SER A 128 1.85 -0.93 -26.75
C SER A 128 2.90 -2.03 -26.54
N LEU A 129 3.86 -1.84 -25.63
CA LEU A 129 5.04 -2.72 -25.57
C LEU A 129 4.71 -4.16 -25.14
N LEU A 130 3.89 -4.35 -24.10
CA LEU A 130 3.50 -5.69 -23.65
C LEU A 130 2.54 -6.38 -24.63
N PRO A 131 1.46 -5.72 -25.14
CA PRO A 131 0.62 -6.31 -26.17
C PRO A 131 1.40 -6.77 -27.41
N GLN A 132 2.35 -5.94 -27.89
CA GLN A 132 3.18 -6.29 -29.04
C GLN A 132 4.08 -7.49 -28.75
N LEU A 133 4.67 -7.54 -27.55
CA LEU A 133 5.50 -8.66 -27.13
C LEU A 133 4.69 -9.96 -27.04
N ILE A 134 3.49 -9.92 -26.47
CA ILE A 134 2.57 -11.08 -26.40
C ILE A 134 2.25 -11.56 -27.82
N LYS A 135 1.80 -10.65 -28.70
CA LYS A 135 1.46 -11.01 -30.08
C LYS A 135 2.65 -11.61 -30.83
N MET A 136 3.85 -11.08 -30.61
CA MET A 136 5.07 -11.63 -31.22
C MET A 136 5.38 -13.03 -30.69
N ILE A 137 5.19 -13.29 -29.38
CA ILE A 137 5.34 -14.63 -28.80
C ILE A 137 4.30 -15.59 -29.38
N GLU A 138 3.04 -15.19 -29.48
CA GLU A 138 1.95 -16.01 -30.03
C GLU A 138 2.23 -16.40 -31.48
N ILE A 139 2.57 -15.42 -32.34
CA ILE A 139 2.99 -15.68 -33.73
C ILE A 139 4.20 -16.62 -33.79
N CYS A 140 5.13 -16.48 -32.84
CA CYS A 140 6.30 -17.34 -32.76
C CYS A 140 5.97 -18.80 -32.49
N LEU A 141 5.08 -19.02 -31.52
CA LEU A 141 4.63 -20.35 -31.11
C LEU A 141 3.77 -20.99 -32.21
N GLU A 142 2.91 -20.22 -32.88
CA GLU A 142 2.07 -20.70 -33.98
C GLU A 142 2.87 -21.08 -35.23
N GLN A 143 3.81 -20.23 -35.64
CA GLN A 143 4.49 -20.40 -36.93
C GLN A 143 5.76 -21.25 -36.85
N ASN A 144 6.25 -21.56 -35.64
CA ASN A 144 7.46 -22.36 -35.38
C ASN A 144 8.68 -21.99 -36.26
N LYS A 145 8.79 -20.72 -36.65
CA LYS A 145 9.82 -20.23 -37.58
C LYS A 145 11.20 -20.27 -36.93
N THR A 146 12.17 -20.77 -37.67
CA THR A 146 13.59 -20.73 -37.28
C THR A 146 14.06 -19.29 -37.04
N GLY A 147 14.65 -19.04 -35.86
CA GLY A 147 15.15 -17.71 -35.46
C GLY A 147 14.16 -16.86 -34.67
N CYS A 148 12.87 -17.18 -34.69
CA CYS A 148 11.86 -16.42 -33.97
C CYS A 148 12.09 -16.39 -32.45
N LYS A 149 12.48 -17.54 -31.86
CA LYS A 149 12.81 -17.60 -30.43
C LYS A 149 13.93 -16.63 -30.02
N ARG A 150 14.93 -16.45 -30.90
CA ARG A 150 16.05 -15.52 -30.65
C ARG A 150 15.59 -14.07 -30.72
N GLU A 151 14.67 -13.73 -31.62
CA GLU A 151 14.10 -12.39 -31.74
C GLU A 151 13.21 -12.04 -30.53
N VAL A 152 12.33 -12.96 -30.12
CA VAL A 152 11.54 -12.83 -28.89
C VAL A 152 12.44 -12.60 -27.68
N GLN A 153 13.45 -13.45 -27.50
CA GLN A 153 14.39 -13.33 -26.37
C GLN A 153 15.15 -11.99 -26.40
N ARG A 154 15.57 -11.53 -27.58
CA ARG A 154 16.23 -10.23 -27.74
C ARG A 154 15.32 -9.09 -27.29
N ARG A 155 14.06 -9.09 -27.71
CA ARG A 155 13.08 -8.06 -27.32
C ARG A 155 12.79 -8.08 -25.82
N ILE A 156 12.65 -9.26 -25.21
CA ILE A 156 12.48 -9.39 -23.75
C ILE A 156 13.70 -8.81 -23.01
N ASN A 157 14.91 -9.11 -23.49
CA ASN A 157 16.14 -8.58 -22.91
C ASN A 157 16.25 -7.05 -23.06
N GLU A 158 15.93 -6.50 -24.24
CA GLU A 158 15.89 -5.06 -24.49
C GLU A 158 14.90 -4.36 -23.53
N LEU A 159 13.69 -4.92 -23.40
CA LEU A 159 12.67 -4.40 -22.50
C LEU A 159 13.12 -4.45 -21.04
N THR A 160 13.70 -5.58 -20.61
CA THR A 160 14.24 -5.76 -19.26
C THR A 160 15.33 -4.73 -18.95
N LYS A 161 16.22 -4.45 -19.91
CA LYS A 161 17.28 -3.44 -19.77
C LYS A 161 16.69 -2.04 -19.59
N ILE A 162 15.70 -1.67 -20.40
CA ILE A 162 14.99 -0.38 -20.27
C ILE A 162 14.34 -0.26 -18.89
N MET A 163 13.66 -1.30 -18.41
CA MET A 163 13.05 -1.33 -17.08
C MET A 163 14.08 -1.14 -15.97
N LYS A 164 15.22 -1.85 -16.03
CA LYS A 164 16.30 -1.72 -15.03
C LYS A 164 16.86 -0.30 -14.98
N THR A 165 17.15 0.29 -16.14
CA THR A 165 17.61 1.68 -16.24
C THR A 165 16.60 2.63 -15.62
N GLU A 166 15.33 2.44 -15.97
CA GLU A 166 14.27 3.29 -15.44
C GLU A 166 14.18 3.13 -13.92
N ILE A 167 14.13 1.90 -13.37
CA ILE A 167 14.15 1.59 -11.92
C ILE A 167 15.30 2.32 -11.21
N ASN A 168 16.51 2.21 -11.76
CA ASN A 168 17.70 2.83 -11.18
C ASN A 168 17.58 4.36 -11.16
N ARG A 169 17.09 4.98 -12.23
CA ARG A 169 16.94 6.44 -12.34
C ARG A 169 16.12 7.06 -11.21
N VAL A 170 14.98 6.49 -10.81
CA VAL A 170 14.22 7.07 -9.66
C VAL A 170 14.77 6.61 -8.32
N SER A 171 15.44 5.46 -8.24
CA SER A 171 16.14 5.14 -6.98
C SER A 171 17.23 6.18 -6.68
N ALA A 172 17.90 6.71 -7.71
CA ALA A 172 18.83 7.83 -7.57
C ALA A 172 18.09 9.13 -7.21
N LYS A 173 17.00 9.46 -7.92
CA LYS A 173 16.18 10.66 -7.63
C LYS A 173 15.55 10.70 -6.24
N LYS A 174 15.33 9.54 -5.59
CA LYS A 174 14.81 9.48 -4.22
C LYS A 174 15.87 9.66 -3.13
N LYS A 175 17.15 9.56 -3.50
CA LYS A 175 18.30 9.63 -2.57
C LYS A 175 19.06 10.96 -2.61
N GLY A 176 18.81 11.80 -3.63
CA GLY A 176 19.24 13.20 -3.69
C GLY A 176 18.06 14.10 -3.42
#